data_AF-A0A7S3Z8W8-F1
#
_entry.id   AF-A0A7S3Z8W8-F1
#
_cell.length_a   1.000
_cell.length_b   1.000
_cell.length_c   1.000
_cell.angle_alpha   90.00
_cell.angle_beta   90.00
_cell.angle_gamma   90.00
#
_symmetry.space_group_name_H-M   'P 1'
#
loop_
_entity.id
_entity.type
_entity.pdbx_description
1 polymer ?
#
loop_
_entity_poly.entity_id
_entity_poly.type
_entity_poly.pdbx_seq_one_letter_code
_entity_poly.pdbx_strand_id
1 'polypeptide(L)'
;ASAMGSPFSAAREAVDDAAKSVEERVEQVLMQKKLMELKQLKMQRDVQLATKIAGTRDTVHWMGGFLTGMIGINVFKMAVLRTGALTISHFPFLAVPTVFAYQCDMAYGTKMERVYKETRSILRNEKHWFNEPMVLPPYLEPAYRAIQDSHNAKLTAIGRKPDKDWARFEADITDSEILDHTYPITKSLAQRQYSVLYEEGDVQILRASNGGDK
;
A
#
# COMPACT_ATOMS: atom_id res chain seq x y z
N ALA A 1 -50.30 -1.57 -47.31
CA ALA A 1 -49.52 -0.32 -47.41
C ALA A 1 -48.40 -0.39 -46.38
N SER A 2 -47.19 -0.69 -46.85
CA SER A 2 -46.01 -0.90 -46.00
C SER A 2 -45.50 0.46 -45.54
N ALA A 3 -45.41 0.67 -44.23
CA ALA A 3 -44.83 1.86 -43.64
C ALA A 3 -43.30 1.86 -43.89
N MET A 4 -42.88 2.40 -45.02
CA MET A 4 -41.47 2.73 -45.24
C MET A 4 -41.13 3.93 -44.36
N GLY A 5 -40.44 3.67 -43.25
CA GLY A 5 -39.82 4.70 -42.42
C GLY A 5 -38.91 5.59 -43.27
N SER A 6 -38.96 6.89 -43.02
CA SER A 6 -38.17 7.89 -43.77
C SER A 6 -36.67 7.56 -43.68
N PRO A 7 -35.89 7.61 -44.78
CA PRO A 7 -34.45 7.36 -44.75
C PRO A 7 -33.68 8.29 -43.79
N PHE A 8 -34.29 9.44 -43.44
CA PHE A 8 -33.73 10.40 -42.49
C PHE A 8 -33.83 9.93 -41.03
N SER A 9 -34.83 9.12 -40.67
CA SER A 9 -34.93 8.59 -39.29
C SER A 9 -33.91 7.49 -39.04
N ALA A 10 -33.67 6.61 -40.03
CA ALA A 10 -32.64 5.58 -39.95
C ALA A 10 -31.22 6.17 -39.89
N ALA A 11 -30.97 7.25 -40.63
CA ALA A 11 -29.68 7.95 -40.58
C ALA A 11 -29.43 8.61 -39.21
N ARG A 12 -30.46 9.15 -38.57
CA ARG A 12 -30.37 9.74 -37.22
C ARG A 12 -30.10 8.67 -36.16
N GLU A 13 -30.80 7.55 -36.22
CA GLU A 13 -30.59 6.41 -35.32
C GLU A 13 -29.16 5.86 -35.42
N ALA A 14 -28.63 5.71 -36.65
CA ALA A 14 -27.25 5.27 -36.85
C ALA A 14 -26.20 6.26 -36.30
N VAL A 15 -26.46 7.57 -36.38
CA VAL A 15 -25.60 8.60 -35.80
C VAL A 15 -25.67 8.59 -34.27
N ASP A 16 -26.86 8.42 -33.69
CA ASP A 16 -27.06 8.35 -32.25
C ASP A 16 -26.41 7.06 -31.66
N ASP A 17 -26.50 5.93 -32.36
CA ASP A 17 -25.82 4.69 -31.98
C ASP A 17 -24.29 4.79 -32.11
N ALA A 18 -23.81 5.43 -33.17
CA ALA A 18 -22.38 5.73 -33.33
C ALA A 18 -21.89 6.63 -32.19
N ALA A 19 -22.64 7.67 -31.81
CA ALA A 19 -22.31 8.57 -30.71
C ALA A 19 -22.23 7.83 -29.36
N LYS A 20 -23.23 6.99 -29.04
CA LYS A 20 -23.21 6.14 -27.83
C LYS A 20 -22.01 5.18 -27.81
N SER A 21 -21.71 4.54 -28.93
CA SER A 21 -20.56 3.62 -29.03
C SER A 21 -19.21 4.34 -28.85
N VAL A 22 -19.11 5.60 -29.28
CA VAL A 22 -17.91 6.42 -29.08
C VAL A 22 -17.81 6.83 -27.61
N GLU A 23 -18.91 7.23 -26.99
CA GLU A 23 -18.98 7.59 -25.57
C GLU A 23 -18.55 6.42 -24.68
N GLU A 24 -19.10 5.22 -24.91
CA GLU A 24 -18.71 3.99 -24.21
C GLU A 24 -17.21 3.68 -24.37
N ARG A 25 -16.66 3.84 -25.58
CA ARG A 25 -15.22 3.65 -25.83
C ARG A 25 -14.37 4.68 -25.09
N VAL A 26 -14.80 5.95 -25.07
CA VAL A 26 -14.11 7.01 -24.32
C VAL A 26 -14.11 6.69 -22.83
N GLU A 27 -15.25 6.26 -22.29
CA GLU A 27 -15.39 5.86 -20.89
C GLU A 27 -14.45 4.69 -20.55
N GLN A 28 -14.42 3.65 -21.38
CA GLN A 28 -13.51 2.50 -21.21
C GLN A 28 -12.04 2.92 -21.21
N VAL A 29 -11.62 3.80 -22.14
CA VAL A 29 -10.24 4.30 -22.20
C VAL A 29 -9.89 5.10 -20.94
N LEU A 30 -10.82 5.91 -20.44
CA LEU A 30 -10.62 6.67 -19.19
C LEU A 30 -10.49 5.75 -17.97
N MET A 31 -11.32 4.71 -17.87
CA MET A 31 -11.23 3.72 -16.79
C MET A 31 -9.89 2.97 -16.82
N GLN A 32 -9.43 2.54 -18.01
CA GLN A 32 -8.15 1.88 -18.18
C GLN A 32 -6.98 2.78 -17.77
N LYS A 33 -7.02 4.07 -18.14
CA LYS A 33 -6.00 5.05 -17.74
C LYS A 33 -5.93 5.18 -16.22
N LYS A 34 -7.08 5.37 -15.54
CA LYS A 34 -7.14 5.44 -14.07
C LYS A 34 -6.59 4.18 -13.41
N LEU A 35 -6.91 3.01 -13.95
CA LEU A 35 -6.42 1.74 -13.40
C LEU A 35 -4.90 1.58 -13.56
N MET A 36 -4.34 2.02 -14.69
CA MET A 36 -2.88 2.07 -14.88
C MET A 36 -2.20 3.03 -13.89
N GLU A 37 -2.78 4.20 -13.66
CA GLU A 37 -2.28 5.16 -12.67
C GLU A 37 -2.28 4.56 -11.26
N LEU A 38 -3.37 3.91 -10.85
CA LEU A 38 -3.48 3.24 -9.54
C LEU A 38 -2.47 2.10 -9.40
N LYS A 39 -2.25 1.32 -10.46
CA LYS A 39 -1.23 0.27 -10.48
C LYS A 39 0.19 0.84 -10.34
N GLN A 40 0.48 1.98 -10.98
CA GLN A 40 1.76 2.67 -10.83
C GLN A 40 1.94 3.19 -9.40
N LEU A 41 0.90 3.76 -8.80
CA LEU A 41 0.92 4.20 -7.40
C LEU A 41 1.21 3.04 -6.46
N LYS A 42 0.61 1.86 -6.68
CA LYS A 42 0.93 0.65 -5.91
C LYS A 42 2.41 0.30 -6.02
N MET A 43 2.94 0.26 -7.25
CA MET A 43 4.35 -0.06 -7.47
C MET A 43 5.27 0.95 -6.77
N GLN A 44 4.97 2.24 -6.84
CA GLN A 44 5.73 3.28 -6.14
C GLN A 44 5.67 3.10 -4.63
N ARG A 45 4.49 2.81 -4.06
CA ARG A 45 4.30 2.51 -2.64
C ARG A 45 5.16 1.33 -2.21
N ASP A 46 5.13 0.23 -2.97
CA ASP A 46 5.87 -0.99 -2.64
C ASP A 46 7.39 -0.74 -2.71
N VAL A 47 7.88 0.03 -3.70
CA VAL A 47 9.29 0.45 -3.80
C VAL A 47 9.69 1.34 -2.62
N GLN A 48 8.84 2.29 -2.22
CA GLN A 48 9.10 3.16 -1.06
C GLN A 48 9.16 2.36 0.24
N LEU A 49 8.22 1.42 0.45
CA LEU A 49 8.23 0.54 1.60
C LEU A 49 9.49 -0.34 1.64
N ALA A 50 9.84 -0.96 0.51
CA ALA A 50 11.06 -1.75 0.39
C ALA A 50 12.32 -0.92 0.70
N THR A 51 12.38 0.33 0.23
CA THR A 51 13.49 1.25 0.49
C THR A 51 13.59 1.62 1.97
N LYS A 52 12.44 1.84 2.64
CA LYS A 52 12.41 2.07 4.08
C LYS A 52 12.94 0.85 4.84
N ILE A 53 12.49 -0.35 4.50
CA ILE A 53 12.96 -1.59 5.14
C ILE A 53 14.47 -1.77 4.92
N ALA A 54 14.95 -1.61 3.69
CA ALA A 54 16.38 -1.71 3.36
C ALA A 54 17.21 -0.70 4.15
N GLY A 55 16.78 0.56 4.21
CA GLY A 55 17.44 1.61 4.97
C GLY A 55 17.45 1.34 6.49
N THR A 56 16.35 0.84 7.04
CA THR A 56 16.27 0.43 8.45
C THR A 56 17.22 -0.72 8.74
N ARG A 57 17.29 -1.74 7.87
CA ARG A 57 18.25 -2.86 8.02
C ARG A 57 19.68 -2.35 8.02
N ASP A 58 20.06 -1.51 7.06
CA ASP A 58 21.41 -0.94 7.00
C ASP A 58 21.74 -0.10 8.26
N THR A 59 20.78 0.68 8.76
CA THR A 59 20.93 1.44 10.01
C THR A 59 21.14 0.52 11.22
N VAL A 60 20.39 -0.58 11.33
CA VAL A 60 20.56 -1.57 12.40
C VAL A 60 21.94 -2.22 12.34
N HIS A 61 22.43 -2.59 11.16
CA HIS A 61 23.78 -3.14 11.01
C HIS A 61 24.86 -2.13 11.39
N TRP A 62 24.70 -0.87 10.99
CA TRP A 62 25.61 0.20 11.35
C TRP A 62 25.67 0.44 12.86
N MET A 63 24.50 0.60 13.50
CA MET A 63 24.39 0.79 14.94
C MET A 63 24.88 -0.43 15.72
N GLY A 64 24.55 -1.65 15.26
CA GLY A 64 25.02 -2.89 15.85
C GLY A 64 26.54 -3.03 15.76
N GLY A 65 27.13 -2.67 14.62
CA GLY A 65 28.59 -2.63 14.43
C GLY A 65 29.25 -1.63 15.37
N PHE A 66 28.69 -0.43 15.51
CA PHE A 66 29.17 0.58 16.47
C PHE A 66 29.12 0.07 17.92
N LEU A 67 27.98 -0.48 18.35
CA LEU A 67 27.82 -1.01 19.71
C LEU A 67 28.78 -2.19 19.97
N THR A 68 28.94 -3.10 19.01
CA THR A 68 29.87 -4.23 19.12
C THR A 68 31.33 -3.74 19.20
N GLY A 69 31.69 -2.76 18.38
CA GLY A 69 33.01 -2.11 18.45
C GLY A 69 33.27 -1.43 19.79
N MET A 70 32.28 -0.70 20.31
CA MET A 70 32.35 -0.08 21.63
C MET A 70 32.56 -1.11 22.75
N ILE A 71 31.81 -2.22 22.73
CA ILE A 71 31.98 -3.32 23.69
C ILE A 71 33.39 -3.91 23.55
N GLY A 72 33.87 -4.18 22.34
CA GLY A 72 35.20 -4.73 22.08
C GLY A 72 36.33 -3.83 22.59
N ILE A 73 36.27 -2.52 22.34
CA ILE A 73 37.24 -1.56 22.84
C ILE A 73 37.21 -1.52 24.38
N ASN A 74 36.02 -1.54 24.98
CA ASN A 74 35.89 -1.50 26.44
C ASN A 74 36.48 -2.76 27.09
N VAL A 75 36.17 -3.93 26.55
CA VAL A 75 36.75 -5.22 26.98
C VAL A 75 38.27 -5.19 26.84
N PHE A 76 38.80 -4.72 25.71
CA PHE A 76 40.24 -4.61 25.49
C PHE A 76 40.92 -3.66 26.50
N LYS A 77 40.33 -2.48 26.75
CA LYS A 77 40.85 -1.53 27.75
C LYS A 77 40.87 -2.10 29.16
N MET A 78 39.83 -2.83 29.54
CA MET A 78 39.73 -3.42 30.88
C MET A 78 40.64 -4.64 31.04
N ALA A 79 40.62 -5.57 30.08
CA ALA A 79 41.31 -6.85 30.19
C ALA A 79 42.80 -6.77 29.84
N VAL A 80 43.17 -5.98 28.82
CA VAL A 80 44.53 -5.89 28.30
C VAL A 80 45.27 -4.69 28.87
N LEU A 81 44.70 -3.49 28.72
CA LEU A 81 45.36 -2.26 29.13
C LEU A 81 45.21 -1.95 30.63
N ARG A 82 44.22 -2.56 31.31
CA ARG A 82 43.86 -2.31 32.72
C ARG A 82 43.66 -0.82 33.04
N THR A 83 43.19 -0.03 32.07
CA THR A 83 43.02 1.43 32.19
C THR A 83 41.61 1.86 32.62
N GLY A 84 40.79 0.90 33.07
CA GLY A 84 39.38 1.13 33.43
C GLY A 84 38.44 1.19 32.23
N ALA A 85 37.14 1.22 32.51
CA ALA A 85 36.10 1.21 31.48
C ALA A 85 36.00 2.54 30.73
N LEU A 86 35.49 2.49 29.50
CA LEU A 86 35.06 3.69 28.78
C LEU A 86 33.90 4.35 29.51
N THR A 87 34.13 5.56 30.04
CA THR A 87 33.12 6.35 30.74
C THR A 87 32.23 7.13 29.76
N ILE A 88 31.02 7.49 30.21
CA ILE A 88 30.01 8.25 29.45
C ILE A 88 30.58 9.56 28.88
N SER A 89 31.57 10.17 29.54
CA SER A 89 32.24 11.40 29.08
C SER A 89 32.89 11.26 27.69
N HIS A 90 33.25 10.04 27.27
CA HIS A 90 33.85 9.77 25.97
C HIS A 90 32.80 9.56 24.87
N PHE A 91 31.52 9.42 25.22
CA PHE A 91 30.46 9.08 24.28
C PHE A 91 30.31 10.10 23.14
N PRO A 92 30.30 11.44 23.36
CA PRO A 92 30.18 12.40 22.26
C PRO A 92 31.31 12.27 21.24
N PHE A 93 32.53 11.99 21.69
CA PHE A 93 33.72 11.84 20.84
C PHE A 93 33.71 10.57 19.99
N LEU A 94 32.83 9.60 20.30
CA LEU A 94 32.71 8.35 19.56
C LEU A 94 31.42 8.32 18.75
N ALA A 95 30.31 8.78 19.33
CA ALA A 95 29.01 8.82 18.68
C ALA A 95 28.96 9.84 17.54
N VAL A 96 29.48 11.06 17.75
CA VAL A 96 29.42 12.12 16.71
C VAL A 96 30.22 11.73 15.48
N PRO A 97 31.49 11.28 15.56
CA PRO A 97 32.21 10.81 14.38
C PRO A 97 31.58 9.59 13.73
N THR A 98 30.94 8.70 14.50
CA THR A 98 30.24 7.54 13.94
C THR A 98 29.03 7.97 13.10
N VAL A 99 28.22 8.92 13.60
CA VAL A 99 27.12 9.49 12.81
C VAL A 99 27.66 10.24 11.60
N PHE A 100 28.73 11.03 11.75
CA PHE A 100 29.35 11.73 10.63
C PHE A 100 29.87 10.77 9.56
N ALA A 101 30.56 9.70 9.95
CA ALA A 101 31.03 8.66 9.03
C ALA A 101 29.88 7.99 8.29
N TYR A 102 28.76 7.74 8.96
CA TYR A 102 27.55 7.24 8.32
C TYR A 102 27.03 8.19 7.24
N GLN A 103 26.97 9.49 7.55
CA GLN A 103 26.54 10.51 6.59
C GLN A 103 27.54 10.67 5.43
N CYS A 104 28.84 10.58 5.68
CA CYS A 104 29.87 10.62 4.65
C CYS A 104 29.76 9.44 3.67
N ASP A 105 29.57 8.20 4.17
CA ASP A 105 29.37 7.03 3.30
C ASP A 105 28.03 7.11 2.53
N MET A 106 27.02 7.78 3.10
CA MET A 106 25.76 8.05 2.42
C MET A 106 25.90 9.09 1.29
N ALA A 107 26.65 10.17 1.53
CA ALA A 107 26.78 11.28 0.58
C ALA A 107 27.79 10.99 -0.54
N TYR A 108 28.92 10.34 -0.21
CA TYR A 108 30.04 10.17 -1.13
C TYR A 108 30.45 8.71 -1.35
N GLY A 109 29.95 7.80 -0.52
CA GLY A 109 30.33 6.40 -0.53
C GLY A 109 29.40 5.52 -1.36
N THR A 110 29.40 4.23 -1.03
CA THR A 110 28.63 3.19 -1.76
C THR A 110 27.34 2.81 -1.05
N LYS A 111 27.00 3.45 0.06
CA LYS A 111 25.86 3.09 0.90
C LYS A 111 24.54 3.16 0.14
N MET A 112 24.30 4.24 -0.61
CA MET A 112 23.05 4.39 -1.37
C MET A 112 22.86 3.28 -2.41
N GLU A 113 23.94 2.88 -3.09
CA GLU A 113 23.92 1.76 -4.04
C GLU A 113 23.63 0.43 -3.33
N ARG A 114 24.17 0.23 -2.13
CA ARG A 114 23.92 -0.97 -1.30
C ARG A 114 22.45 -1.05 -0.88
N VAL A 115 21.89 0.05 -0.38
CA VAL A 115 20.48 0.15 0.00
C VAL A 115 19.59 -0.10 -1.22
N TYR A 116 19.94 0.45 -2.38
CA TYR A 116 19.19 0.23 -3.61
C TYR A 116 19.19 -1.25 -4.07
N LYS A 117 20.33 -1.93 -3.99
CA LYS A 117 20.43 -3.36 -4.28
C LYS A 117 19.59 -4.19 -3.32
N GLU A 118 19.61 -3.86 -2.04
CA GLU A 118 18.79 -4.51 -1.01
C GLU A 118 17.30 -4.27 -1.28
N THR A 119 16.87 -3.05 -1.62
CA THR A 119 15.49 -2.74 -2.03
C THR A 119 15.02 -3.68 -3.15
N ARG A 120 15.86 -3.88 -4.19
CA ARG A 120 15.54 -4.79 -5.30
C ARG A 120 15.51 -6.26 -4.88
N SER A 121 16.34 -6.65 -3.91
CA SER A 121 16.32 -8.00 -3.33
C SER A 121 15.02 -8.24 -2.57
N ILE A 122 14.62 -7.32 -1.70
CA ILE A 122 13.38 -7.39 -0.91
C ILE A 122 12.16 -7.49 -1.84
N LEU A 123 12.06 -6.63 -2.85
CA LEU A 123 10.94 -6.67 -3.81
C LEU A 123 10.81 -8.01 -4.55
N ARG A 124 11.93 -8.71 -4.79
CA ARG A 124 11.95 -9.97 -5.54
C ARG A 124 11.71 -11.19 -4.65
N ASN A 125 12.34 -11.19 -3.48
CA ASN A 125 12.47 -12.36 -2.61
C ASN A 125 11.50 -12.33 -1.43
N GLU A 126 11.08 -11.15 -0.97
CA GLU A 126 10.31 -10.97 0.27
C GLU A 126 8.91 -10.40 -0.02
N LYS A 127 8.10 -11.16 -0.76
CA LYS A 127 6.74 -10.75 -1.14
C LYS A 127 5.80 -10.53 0.05
N HIS A 128 6.11 -11.10 1.21
CA HIS A 128 5.25 -11.03 2.40
C HIS A 128 4.99 -9.60 2.89
N TRP A 129 5.94 -8.67 2.68
CA TRP A 129 5.78 -7.25 3.02
C TRP A 129 4.79 -6.51 2.11
N PHE A 130 4.51 -7.03 0.91
CA PHE A 130 3.73 -6.34 -0.13
C PHE A 130 2.39 -7.03 -0.43
N ASN A 131 1.94 -7.89 0.50
CA ASN A 131 0.73 -8.68 0.34
C ASN A 131 -0.56 -7.87 0.46
N GLU A 132 -0.47 -6.61 0.90
CA GLU A 132 -1.63 -5.76 1.08
C GLU A 132 -2.16 -5.26 -0.29
N PRO A 133 -3.39 -5.66 -0.65
CA PRO A 133 -3.99 -5.24 -1.89
C PRO A 133 -4.39 -3.76 -1.82
N MET A 134 -4.38 -3.09 -2.97
CA MET A 134 -4.83 -1.71 -3.06
C MET A 134 -6.36 -1.66 -2.99
N VAL A 135 -6.91 -0.70 -2.26
CA VAL A 135 -8.35 -0.47 -2.23
C VAL A 135 -8.75 0.37 -3.46
N LEU A 136 -9.72 -0.12 -4.22
CA LEU A 136 -10.25 0.53 -5.41
C LEU A 136 -11.72 0.93 -5.22
N PRO A 137 -12.15 2.06 -5.81
CA PRO A 137 -13.56 2.42 -5.87
C PRO A 137 -14.40 1.35 -6.60
N PRO A 138 -15.66 1.10 -6.18
CA PRO A 138 -16.51 0.05 -6.76
C PRO A 138 -16.75 0.19 -8.27
N TYR A 139 -16.82 1.41 -8.79
CA TYR A 139 -17.08 1.65 -10.22
C TYR A 139 -15.96 1.14 -11.15
N LEU A 140 -14.74 0.90 -10.62
CA LEU A 140 -13.62 0.35 -11.38
C LEU A 140 -13.61 -1.19 -11.43
N GLU A 141 -14.48 -1.84 -10.67
CA GLU A 141 -14.54 -3.29 -10.59
C GLU A 141 -14.72 -3.99 -11.95
N PRO A 142 -15.70 -3.64 -12.80
CA PRO A 142 -15.89 -4.34 -14.07
C PRO A 142 -14.66 -4.22 -14.98
N ALA A 143 -14.03 -3.04 -15.02
CA ALA A 143 -12.82 -2.81 -15.80
C ALA A 143 -11.61 -3.59 -15.25
N TYR A 144 -11.49 -3.68 -13.91
CA TYR A 144 -10.45 -4.45 -13.25
C TYR A 144 -10.58 -5.95 -13.53
N ARG A 145 -11.77 -6.51 -13.33
CA ARG A 145 -12.06 -7.94 -13.52
C ARG A 145 -11.79 -8.35 -14.96
N ALA A 146 -12.26 -7.57 -15.94
CA ALA A 146 -11.98 -7.84 -17.36
C ALA A 146 -10.48 -7.96 -17.67
N ILE A 147 -9.66 -7.06 -17.12
CA ILE A 147 -8.20 -7.08 -17.32
C ILE A 147 -7.59 -8.30 -16.60
N GLN A 148 -7.97 -8.52 -15.34
CA GLN A 148 -7.45 -9.58 -14.49
C GLN A 148 -7.78 -10.97 -15.07
N ASP A 149 -9.01 -11.18 -15.51
CA ASP A 149 -9.50 -12.43 -16.10
C ASP A 149 -8.80 -12.71 -17.44
N SER A 150 -8.63 -11.69 -18.28
CA SER A 150 -7.89 -11.83 -19.55
C SER A 150 -6.42 -12.22 -19.32
N HIS A 151 -5.80 -11.71 -18.25
CA HIS A 151 -4.43 -12.03 -17.86
C HIS A 151 -4.35 -13.44 -17.26
N ASN A 152 -5.27 -13.80 -16.37
CA ASN A 152 -5.33 -15.12 -15.75
C ASN A 152 -5.67 -16.22 -16.76
N ALA A 153 -6.49 -15.93 -17.76
CA ALA A 153 -6.75 -16.85 -18.88
C ALA A 153 -5.46 -17.13 -19.68
N LYS A 154 -4.65 -16.10 -19.94
CA LYS A 154 -3.33 -16.27 -20.60
C LYS A 154 -2.36 -17.09 -19.74
N LEU A 155 -2.32 -16.85 -18.43
CA LEU A 155 -1.49 -17.64 -17.51
C LEU A 155 -1.90 -19.11 -17.50
N THR A 156 -3.21 -19.36 -17.44
CA THR A 156 -3.78 -20.71 -17.43
C THR A 156 -3.50 -21.42 -18.75
N ALA A 157 -3.56 -20.72 -19.89
CA ALA A 157 -3.16 -21.26 -21.19
C ALA A 157 -1.68 -21.67 -21.26
N ILE A 158 -0.81 -21.01 -20.48
CA ILE A 158 0.63 -21.34 -20.36
C ILE A 158 0.86 -22.41 -19.27
N GLY A 159 -0.20 -22.94 -18.64
CA GLY A 159 -0.12 -23.92 -17.55
C GLY A 159 0.35 -23.35 -16.22
N ARG A 160 0.31 -22.02 -16.05
CA ARG A 160 0.61 -21.35 -14.78
C ARG A 160 -0.66 -21.14 -13.97
N LYS A 161 -0.52 -21.10 -12.64
CA LYS A 161 -1.61 -20.73 -11.75
C LYS A 161 -2.03 -19.27 -11.99
N PRO A 162 -3.31 -18.94 -11.84
CA PRO A 162 -3.77 -17.55 -11.91
C PRO A 162 -3.07 -16.70 -10.85
N ASP A 163 -2.81 -15.44 -11.18
CA ASP A 163 -2.19 -14.49 -10.26
C ASP A 163 -3.21 -14.06 -9.20
N LYS A 164 -2.73 -13.84 -7.98
CA LYS A 164 -3.54 -13.30 -6.88
C LYS A 164 -3.98 -11.87 -7.21
N ASP A 165 -5.19 -11.52 -6.81
CA ASP A 165 -5.71 -10.15 -6.92
C ASP A 165 -4.81 -9.16 -6.17
N TRP A 166 -4.37 -8.13 -6.89
CA TRP A 166 -3.52 -7.07 -6.37
C TRP A 166 -4.33 -5.92 -5.77
N ALA A 167 -5.65 -5.94 -5.93
CA ALA A 167 -6.60 -4.95 -5.43
C ALA A 167 -7.82 -5.60 -4.78
N ARG A 168 -8.49 -4.84 -3.90
CA ARG A 168 -9.80 -5.12 -3.28
C ARG A 168 -10.71 -3.92 -3.52
N PHE A 169 -12.02 -4.09 -3.42
CA PHE A 169 -12.94 -2.97 -3.58
C PHE A 169 -13.37 -2.41 -2.23
N GLU A 170 -13.68 -1.12 -2.19
CA GLU A 170 -14.16 -0.45 -0.96
C GLU A 170 -15.39 -1.13 -0.38
N ALA A 171 -16.28 -1.66 -1.23
CA ALA A 171 -17.47 -2.39 -0.82
C ALA A 171 -17.16 -3.68 -0.03
N ASP A 172 -15.95 -4.25 -0.19
CA ASP A 172 -15.53 -5.48 0.49
C ASP A 172 -14.92 -5.22 1.87
N ILE A 173 -14.67 -3.95 2.23
CA ILE A 173 -14.01 -3.59 3.49
C ILE A 173 -15.06 -3.60 4.60
N THR A 174 -14.85 -4.46 5.60
CA THR A 174 -15.70 -4.48 6.80
C THR A 174 -15.25 -3.40 7.78
N ASP A 175 -16.19 -2.73 8.46
CA ASP A 175 -15.90 -1.70 9.47
C ASP A 175 -14.94 -2.18 10.57
N SER A 176 -14.99 -3.47 10.91
CA SER A 176 -14.06 -4.10 11.86
C SER A 176 -12.61 -4.13 11.36
N GLU A 177 -12.39 -4.31 10.05
CA GLU A 177 -11.06 -4.32 9.43
C GLU A 177 -10.42 -2.92 9.49
N ILE A 178 -11.24 -1.87 9.28
CA ILE A 178 -10.80 -0.48 9.43
C ILE A 178 -10.32 -0.23 10.88
N LEU A 179 -11.08 -0.71 11.86
CA LEU A 179 -10.77 -0.54 13.28
C LEU A 179 -9.50 -1.31 13.70
N ASP A 180 -9.19 -2.43 13.06
CA ASP A 180 -7.97 -3.20 13.36
C ASP A 180 -6.67 -2.51 12.92
N HIS A 181 -6.75 -1.58 11.96
CA HIS A 181 -5.62 -0.78 11.51
C HIS A 181 -5.50 0.58 12.21
N THR A 182 -6.41 0.92 13.13
CA THR A 182 -6.31 2.14 13.95
C THR A 182 -5.45 1.93 15.20
N TYR A 183 -4.77 2.98 15.66
CA TYR A 183 -3.97 2.94 16.88
C TYR A 183 -4.84 2.49 18.08
N PRO A 184 -4.29 1.76 19.05
CA PRO A 184 -5.08 1.19 20.16
C PRO A 184 -5.84 2.25 20.97
N ILE A 185 -5.28 3.46 21.09
CA ILE A 185 -5.94 4.58 21.80
C ILE A 185 -7.15 5.09 21.00
N THR A 186 -7.02 5.23 19.67
CA THR A 186 -8.14 5.61 18.79
C THR A 186 -9.17 4.49 18.62
N LYS A 187 -8.76 3.23 18.71
CA LYS A 187 -9.65 2.07 18.64
C LYS A 187 -10.70 2.13 19.75
N SER A 188 -10.29 2.43 20.98
CA SER A 188 -11.20 2.54 22.13
C SER A 188 -12.21 3.70 22.01
N LEU A 189 -11.80 4.83 21.41
CA LEU A 189 -12.65 6.00 21.21
C LEU A 189 -13.60 5.80 20.03
N ALA A 190 -13.11 5.24 18.93
CA ALA A 190 -13.93 4.89 17.78
C ALA A 190 -14.98 3.84 18.16
N GLN A 191 -14.59 2.80 18.89
CA GLN A 191 -15.51 1.73 19.33
C GLN A 191 -16.63 2.26 20.24
N ARG A 192 -16.35 3.28 21.07
CA ARG A 192 -17.37 4.00 21.85
C ARG A 192 -18.29 4.87 20.99
N GLN A 193 -17.76 5.57 19.98
CA GLN A 193 -18.61 6.34 19.06
C GLN A 193 -19.50 5.43 18.21
N TYR A 194 -18.96 4.31 17.73
CA TYR A 194 -19.72 3.32 16.97
C TYR A 194 -20.83 2.67 17.82
N SER A 195 -20.58 2.32 19.08
CA SER A 195 -21.65 1.77 19.94
C SER A 195 -22.79 2.75 20.17
N VAL A 196 -22.49 4.05 20.30
CA VAL A 196 -23.51 5.10 20.48
C VAL A 196 -24.33 5.30 19.21
N LEU A 197 -23.70 5.28 18.02
CA LEU A 197 -24.41 5.44 16.74
C LEU A 197 -25.32 4.26 16.42
N TYR A 198 -24.93 3.03 16.77
CA TYR A 198 -25.79 1.84 16.62
C TYR A 198 -26.93 1.82 17.64
N GLU A 199 -26.70 2.23 18.90
CA GLU A 199 -27.79 2.40 19.87
C GLU A 199 -28.79 3.47 19.42
N GLU A 200 -28.33 4.61 18.89
CA GLU A 200 -29.23 5.66 18.38
C GLU A 200 -29.99 5.23 17.12
N GLY A 201 -29.35 4.48 16.21
CA GLY A 201 -29.98 3.93 15.01
C GLY A 201 -31.09 2.93 15.32
N ASP A 202 -30.84 1.98 16.22
CA ASP A 202 -31.83 1.00 16.67
C ASP A 202 -32.99 1.66 17.43
N VAL A 203 -32.70 2.69 18.25
CA VAL A 203 -33.75 3.46 18.94
C VAL A 203 -34.62 4.25 17.97
N GLN A 204 -34.07 4.76 16.86
CA GLN A 204 -34.87 5.43 15.83
C GLN A 204 -35.72 4.45 15.01
N ILE A 205 -35.20 3.27 14.67
CA ILE A 205 -35.97 2.22 13.98
C ILE A 205 -37.11 1.70 14.88
N LEU A 206 -36.85 1.51 16.18
CA LEU A 206 -37.85 1.11 17.17
C LEU A 206 -38.91 2.20 17.43
N ARG A 207 -38.53 3.50 17.39
CA ARG A 207 -39.49 4.62 17.45
C ARG A 207 -40.36 4.72 16.20
N ALA A 208 -39.78 4.50 15.02
CA ALA A 208 -40.53 4.48 13.76
C ALA A 208 -41.52 3.31 13.71
N SER A 209 -41.16 2.16 14.29
CA SER A 209 -42.03 0.99 14.39
C SER A 209 -43.17 1.13 15.42
N ASN A 210 -42.98 1.88 16.51
CA ASN A 210 -44.00 2.10 17.55
C ASN A 210 -44.86 3.36 17.35
N GLY A 211 -44.55 4.19 16.34
CA GLY A 211 -45.30 5.42 16.03
C GLY A 211 -46.47 5.23 15.05
N GLY A 212 -46.77 4.00 14.64
CA GLY A 212 -47.78 3.69 13.62
C GLY A 212 -49.18 3.34 14.13
N ASP A 213 -49.44 3.43 15.43
CA ASP A 213 -50.73 3.01 16.01
C ASP A 213 -51.23 4.06 17.04
N LYS A 214 -51.68 5.22 16.53
CA LYS A 214 -52.62 6.14 17.18
C LYS A 214 -53.41 6.92 16.15
#